data_AF-A0A150AA44-F1
#
_entry.id   AF-A0A150AA44-F1
#
_cell.length_a   1.000
_cell.length_b   1.000
_cell.length_c   1.000
_cell.angle_alpha   90.00
_cell.angle_beta   90.00
_cell.angle_gamma   90.00
#
_symmetry.space_group_name_H-M   'P 1'
#
loop_
_entity.id
_entity.type
_entity.pdbx_description
1 polymer ?
#
loop_
_entity_poly.entity_id
_entity_poly.type
_entity_poly.pdbx_seq_one_letter_code
_entity_poly.pdbx_strand_id
1 'polypeptide(L)'
;MKKLFFLLLFFQQFLMLYAQDNIGIVTHEFREYDWHESKERFVLTKSKSIPSYFYFVDGTLYFKKGNNDWRQNELELLEKETRQSKQTCFMDNFGQFIRISKTKISFMFEFDGQVYAKKVDYYISRRDDELVQEKFEERMAGVTESTQFKRSFTQFSLYENGQWGKWQEGNNTIVFNYKNTSDIFVYFNNGKKEFLQNMSGFEKAKTKDGNSYQIATVLDDNGNELQIQLFDSGDVKFMYSNGFMIQLH
;
A
#
# COMPACT_ATOMS: atom_id res chain seq x y z
N MET A 1 -32.66 38.12 -0.13
CA MET A 1 -31.65 37.77 -1.16
C MET A 1 -30.17 37.92 -0.74
N LYS A 2 -29.80 38.65 0.34
CA LYS A 2 -28.38 38.80 0.75
C LYS A 2 -27.77 37.62 1.54
N LYS A 3 -28.58 36.74 2.16
CA LYS A 3 -28.08 35.57 2.91
C LYS A 3 -27.67 34.38 2.04
N LEU A 4 -28.15 34.32 0.79
CA LEU A 4 -27.84 33.22 -0.14
C LEU A 4 -26.51 33.43 -0.89
N PHE A 5 -26.06 34.69 -1.02
CA PHE A 5 -24.80 35.04 -1.68
C PHE A 5 -23.57 34.83 -0.79
N PHE A 6 -23.72 34.97 0.53
CA PHE A 6 -22.65 34.73 1.51
C PHE A 6 -22.30 33.24 1.68
N LEU A 7 -23.28 32.34 1.53
CA LEU A 7 -23.06 30.89 1.58
C LEU A 7 -22.38 30.37 0.30
N LEU A 8 -22.54 31.08 -0.83
CA LEU A 8 -22.00 30.69 -2.13
C LEU A 8 -20.48 30.91 -2.23
N LEU A 9 -19.96 31.97 -1.63
CA LEU A 9 -18.51 32.25 -1.59
C LEU A 9 -17.75 31.32 -0.64
N PHE A 10 -18.36 30.93 0.49
CA PHE A 10 -17.76 29.97 1.42
C PHE A 10 -17.64 28.55 0.81
N PHE A 11 -18.58 28.18 -0.06
CA PHE A 11 -18.59 26.85 -0.69
C PHE A 11 -17.71 26.74 -1.94
N GLN A 12 -17.46 27.85 -2.66
CA GLN A 12 -16.52 27.84 -3.77
C GLN A 12 -15.06 27.86 -3.31
N GLN A 13 -14.77 28.47 -2.15
CA GLN A 13 -13.48 28.30 -1.46
C GLN A 13 -13.29 26.85 -0.99
N PHE A 14 -14.35 26.21 -0.47
CA PHE A 14 -14.34 24.81 -0.03
C PHE A 14 -13.81 23.79 -1.08
N LEU A 15 -13.90 24.12 -2.37
CA LEU A 15 -13.56 23.28 -3.53
C LEU A 15 -12.20 23.61 -4.20
N MET A 16 -11.52 24.69 -3.80
CA MET A 16 -10.10 24.87 -4.10
C MET A 16 -9.20 24.26 -3.02
N LEU A 17 -9.68 24.15 -1.77
CA LEU A 17 -8.92 23.60 -0.65
C LEU A 17 -8.55 22.11 -0.79
N TYR A 18 -9.40 21.24 -1.38
CA TYR A 18 -9.09 19.79 -1.43
C TYR A 18 -8.06 19.37 -2.50
N ALA A 19 -7.77 20.24 -3.46
CA ALA A 19 -6.76 19.97 -4.50
C ALA A 19 -5.44 20.71 -4.25
N GLN A 20 -5.38 21.57 -3.22
CA GLN A 20 -4.21 22.38 -2.88
C GLN A 20 -3.75 22.24 -1.43
N ASP A 21 -4.57 21.73 -0.51
CA ASP A 21 -4.20 21.60 0.90
C ASP A 21 -3.93 20.14 1.29
N ASN A 22 -2.94 19.98 2.16
CA ASN A 22 -2.57 18.71 2.76
C ASN A 22 -3.65 18.27 3.74
N ILE A 23 -4.32 17.13 3.49
CA ILE A 23 -5.40 16.66 4.36
C ILE A 23 -4.98 15.37 5.06
N GLY A 24 -4.81 15.44 6.38
CA GLY A 24 -4.64 14.29 7.24
C GLY A 24 -5.96 13.79 7.81
N ILE A 25 -6.25 12.50 7.63
CA ILE A 25 -7.43 11.81 8.15
C ILE A 25 -6.95 10.66 9.03
N VAL A 26 -7.48 10.58 10.26
CA VAL A 26 -7.26 9.46 11.17
C VAL A 26 -8.57 8.71 11.38
N THR A 27 -8.52 7.40 11.25
CA THR A 27 -9.66 6.50 11.40
C THR A 27 -9.30 5.41 12.39
N HIS A 28 -10.29 4.90 13.12
CA HIS A 28 -10.08 3.85 14.12
C HIS A 28 -10.77 2.54 13.75
N GLU A 29 -11.66 2.57 12.75
CA GLU A 29 -12.43 1.41 12.31
C GLU A 29 -12.33 1.27 10.79
N PHE A 30 -12.08 0.04 10.34
CA PHE A 30 -11.95 -0.34 8.95
C PHE A 30 -13.00 -1.40 8.63
N ARG A 31 -13.82 -1.17 7.59
CA ARG A 31 -14.94 -2.04 7.22
C ARG A 31 -14.83 -2.49 5.75
N GLU A 32 -14.98 -3.78 5.50
CA GLU A 32 -14.98 -4.39 4.16
C GLU A 32 -16.41 -4.79 3.78
N TYR A 33 -16.77 -4.50 2.53
CA TYR A 33 -18.08 -4.78 2.00
C TYR A 33 -17.97 -5.44 0.63
N ASP A 34 -18.85 -6.41 0.40
CA ASP A 34 -18.99 -7.07 -0.90
C ASP A 34 -20.30 -6.63 -1.55
N TRP A 35 -20.29 -6.43 -2.87
CA TRP A 35 -21.52 -6.17 -3.62
C TRP A 35 -22.34 -7.45 -3.69
N HIS A 36 -23.60 -7.38 -3.28
CA HIS A 36 -24.53 -8.51 -3.33
C HIS A 36 -25.56 -8.25 -4.43
N GLU A 37 -25.40 -8.90 -5.58
CA GLU A 37 -26.23 -8.65 -6.78
C GLU A 37 -27.72 -8.71 -6.49
N SER A 38 -28.21 -9.80 -5.90
CA SER A 38 -29.65 -9.96 -5.67
C SER A 38 -30.26 -8.99 -4.66
N LYS A 39 -29.43 -8.27 -3.89
CA LYS A 39 -29.87 -7.24 -2.94
C LYS A 39 -29.56 -5.82 -3.44
N GLU A 40 -28.88 -5.71 -4.59
CA GLU A 40 -28.39 -4.47 -5.19
C GLU A 40 -27.74 -3.53 -4.16
N ARG A 41 -26.94 -4.09 -3.25
CA ARG A 41 -26.30 -3.32 -2.18
C ARG A 41 -25.01 -3.95 -1.69
N PHE A 42 -24.16 -3.10 -1.13
CA PHE A 42 -22.99 -3.52 -0.36
C PHE A 42 -23.41 -4.12 0.98
N VAL A 43 -22.91 -5.32 1.28
CA VAL A 43 -23.11 -6.02 2.55
C VAL A 43 -21.79 -6.06 3.31
N LEU A 44 -21.81 -5.66 4.59
CA LEU A 44 -20.63 -5.71 5.45
C LEU A 44 -20.20 -7.17 5.64
N THR A 45 -18.97 -7.49 5.27
CA THR A 45 -18.41 -8.84 5.43
C THR A 45 -17.35 -8.90 6.52
N LYS A 46 -16.66 -7.79 6.78
CA LYS A 46 -15.64 -7.71 7.82
C LYS A 46 -15.60 -6.33 8.46
N SER A 47 -15.38 -6.28 9.77
CA SER A 47 -14.98 -5.05 10.47
C SER A 47 -13.75 -5.33 11.33
N LYS A 48 -12.81 -4.40 11.35
CA LYS A 48 -11.61 -4.46 12.20
C LYS A 48 -11.30 -3.07 12.75
N SER A 49 -11.08 -2.98 14.06
CA SER A 49 -10.60 -1.76 14.71
C SER A 49 -9.09 -1.66 14.51
N ILE A 50 -8.65 -0.85 13.55
CA ILE A 50 -7.23 -0.57 13.29
C ILE A 50 -7.08 0.92 13.05
N PRO A 51 -6.21 1.62 13.81
CA PRO A 51 -5.82 2.99 13.50
C PRO A 51 -5.31 3.10 12.07
N SER A 52 -5.97 3.87 11.22
CA SER A 52 -5.56 4.10 9.84
C SER A 52 -5.38 5.59 9.60
N TYR A 53 -4.35 5.93 8.84
CA TYR A 53 -3.96 7.30 8.55
C TYR A 53 -3.98 7.49 7.04
N PHE A 54 -4.57 8.58 6.58
CA PHE A 54 -4.63 8.95 5.16
C PHE A 54 -4.18 10.40 5.04
N TYR A 55 -3.24 10.66 4.14
CA TYR A 55 -2.74 11.99 3.85
C TYR A 55 -2.84 12.23 2.35
N PHE A 56 -3.54 13.29 1.96
CA PHE A 56 -3.59 13.74 0.57
C PHE A 56 -2.64 14.92 0.43
N VAL A 57 -1.61 14.78 -0.38
CA VAL A 57 -0.56 15.78 -0.60
C VAL A 57 -0.27 15.83 -2.09
N ASP A 58 -0.47 16.99 -2.73
CA ASP A 58 -0.17 17.23 -4.14
C ASP A 58 -0.69 16.14 -5.11
N GLY A 59 -1.95 15.74 -4.94
CA GLY A 59 -2.58 14.71 -5.79
C GLY A 59 -2.14 13.27 -5.48
N THR A 60 -1.33 13.07 -4.44
CA THR A 60 -0.89 11.76 -3.98
C THR A 60 -1.57 11.39 -2.67
N LEU A 61 -2.06 10.15 -2.57
CA LEU A 61 -2.58 9.58 -1.34
C LEU A 61 -1.52 8.72 -0.65
N TYR A 62 -1.11 9.17 0.53
CA TYR A 62 -0.32 8.39 1.46
C TYR A 62 -1.25 7.72 2.47
N PHE A 63 -1.14 6.41 2.65
CA PHE A 63 -1.94 5.70 3.63
C PHE A 63 -1.11 4.73 4.47
N LYS A 64 -1.52 4.59 5.74
CA LYS A 64 -0.93 3.65 6.68
C LYS A 64 -2.03 2.98 7.49
N LYS A 65 -1.96 1.66 7.61
CA LYS A 65 -2.92 0.85 8.38
C LYS A 65 -2.21 0.18 9.54
N GLY A 66 -2.56 0.58 10.77
CA GLY A 66 -1.95 0.08 11.99
C GLY A 66 -0.45 0.42 12.06
N ASN A 67 0.36 -0.60 12.33
CA ASN A 67 1.81 -0.46 12.41
C ASN A 67 2.53 -0.64 11.07
N ASN A 68 1.80 -0.92 9.98
CA ASN A 68 2.39 -1.16 8.67
C ASN A 68 3.16 0.07 8.15
N ASP A 69 3.98 -0.15 7.13
CA ASP A 69 4.67 0.93 6.41
C ASP A 69 3.68 1.83 5.66
N TRP A 70 4.13 3.05 5.40
CA TRP A 70 3.41 3.99 4.54
C TRP A 70 3.38 3.46 3.12
N ARG A 71 2.21 3.59 2.50
CA ARG A 71 2.01 3.31 1.08
C ARG A 71 1.62 4.60 0.38
N GLN A 72 2.05 4.74 -0.86
CA GLN A 72 1.82 5.90 -1.71
C GLN A 72 1.09 5.46 -2.97
N ASN A 73 -0.04 6.10 -3.26
CA ASN A 73 -0.77 5.93 -4.51
C ASN A 73 -0.93 7.29 -5.20
N GLU A 74 -0.46 7.40 -6.43
CA GLU A 74 -0.77 8.54 -7.30
C GLU A 74 -2.24 8.47 -7.71
N LEU A 75 -2.94 9.60 -7.58
CA LEU A 75 -4.37 9.67 -7.87
C LEU A 75 -4.65 10.56 -9.09
N GLU A 76 -5.41 10.02 -10.02
CA GLU A 76 -6.03 10.78 -11.10
C GLU A 76 -7.41 11.25 -10.65
N LEU A 77 -7.66 12.56 -10.72
CA LEU A 77 -8.96 13.13 -10.41
C LEU A 77 -9.94 12.80 -11.54
N LEU A 78 -10.97 12.00 -11.25
CA LEU A 78 -12.00 11.62 -12.23
C LEU A 78 -13.17 12.60 -12.24
N GLU A 79 -13.68 12.93 -11.05
CA GLU A 79 -14.85 13.78 -10.91
C GLU A 79 -14.70 14.67 -9.69
N LYS A 80 -14.84 15.97 -9.92
CA LYS A 80 -14.83 16.97 -8.85
C LYS A 80 -16.21 17.04 -8.20
N GLU A 81 -16.23 17.22 -6.88
CA GLU A 81 -17.47 17.30 -6.09
C GLU A 81 -18.50 18.24 -6.73
N THR A 82 -19.66 17.69 -7.08
CA THR A 82 -20.80 18.45 -7.57
C THR A 82 -21.69 18.83 -6.41
N ARG A 83 -22.51 19.89 -6.58
CA ARG A 83 -23.52 20.30 -5.58
C ARG A 83 -24.45 19.15 -5.17
N GLN A 84 -24.62 18.15 -6.04
CA GLN A 84 -25.47 16.99 -5.81
C GLN A 84 -24.74 15.83 -5.12
N SER A 85 -23.48 15.53 -5.47
CA SER A 85 -22.79 14.34 -4.96
C SER A 85 -22.19 14.50 -3.55
N LYS A 86 -21.76 15.72 -3.18
CA LYS A 86 -21.01 15.99 -1.93
C LYS A 86 -19.78 15.08 -1.74
N GLN A 87 -19.19 14.62 -2.84
CA GLN A 87 -18.08 13.68 -2.88
C GLN A 87 -17.14 13.97 -4.03
N THR A 88 -15.85 13.69 -3.82
CA THR A 88 -14.81 13.71 -4.84
C THR A 88 -14.42 12.29 -5.20
N CYS A 89 -14.24 12.02 -6.49
CA CYS A 89 -13.87 10.71 -7.01
C CYS A 89 -12.50 10.76 -7.69
N PHE A 90 -11.64 9.80 -7.36
CA PHE A 90 -10.32 9.59 -7.92
C PHE A 90 -10.20 8.17 -8.48
N MET A 91 -9.23 7.95 -9.34
CA MET A 91 -8.74 6.63 -9.74
C MET A 91 -7.28 6.54 -9.37
N ASP A 92 -6.84 5.43 -8.77
CA ASP A 92 -5.41 5.19 -8.61
C ASP A 92 -4.80 4.50 -9.84
N ASN A 93 -3.48 4.38 -9.83
CA ASN A 93 -2.69 3.69 -10.85
C ASN A 93 -2.98 2.19 -10.99
N PHE A 94 -3.78 1.59 -10.10
CA PHE A 94 -4.24 0.20 -10.17
C PHE A 94 -5.68 0.08 -10.68
N GLY A 95 -6.31 1.18 -11.09
CA GLY A 95 -7.71 1.21 -11.55
C GLY A 95 -8.72 1.12 -10.40
N GLN A 96 -8.30 1.34 -9.15
CA GLN A 96 -9.21 1.42 -8.02
C GLN A 96 -9.86 2.81 -7.97
N PHE A 97 -11.18 2.83 -7.86
CA PHE A 97 -11.96 4.05 -7.65
C PHE A 97 -11.96 4.44 -6.18
N ILE A 98 -11.55 5.67 -5.88
CA ILE A 98 -11.52 6.21 -4.52
C ILE A 98 -12.53 7.35 -4.43
N ARG A 99 -13.52 7.19 -3.56
CA ARG A 99 -14.57 8.17 -3.29
C ARG A 99 -14.41 8.74 -1.89
N ILE A 100 -14.22 10.05 -1.81
CA ILE A 100 -14.07 10.77 -0.56
C ILE A 100 -15.31 11.63 -0.35
N SER A 101 -15.95 11.47 0.80
CA SER A 101 -17.07 12.29 1.28
C SER A 101 -16.70 12.88 2.62
N LYS A 102 -17.46 13.85 3.14
CA LYS A 102 -17.20 14.51 4.43
C LYS A 102 -16.90 13.60 5.63
N THR A 103 -17.39 12.37 5.62
CA THR A 103 -17.27 11.44 6.75
C THR A 103 -16.79 10.05 6.35
N LYS A 104 -16.54 9.79 5.06
CA LYS A 104 -16.20 8.45 4.56
C LYS A 104 -15.23 8.50 3.40
N ILE A 105 -14.26 7.59 3.42
CA ILE A 105 -13.45 7.23 2.25
C ILE A 105 -13.92 5.84 1.81
N SER A 106 -14.17 5.66 0.51
CA SER A 106 -14.52 4.37 -0.08
C SER A 106 -13.52 4.04 -1.17
N PHE A 107 -12.93 2.86 -1.11
CA PHE A 107 -12.06 2.29 -2.13
C PHE A 107 -12.83 1.18 -2.82
N MET A 108 -13.01 1.28 -4.13
CA MET A 108 -13.83 0.38 -4.93
C MET A 108 -12.99 -0.18 -6.08
N PHE A 109 -12.99 -1.50 -6.24
CA PHE A 109 -12.27 -2.15 -7.34
C PHE A 109 -13.08 -3.33 -7.86
N GLU A 110 -12.89 -3.64 -9.13
CA GLU A 110 -13.48 -4.84 -9.76
C GLU A 110 -12.42 -5.94 -9.80
N PHE A 111 -12.81 -7.14 -9.42
CA PHE A 111 -11.96 -8.33 -9.50
C PHE A 111 -12.85 -9.54 -9.82
N ASP A 112 -12.47 -10.31 -10.84
CA ASP A 112 -13.22 -11.50 -11.29
C ASP A 112 -14.72 -11.22 -11.60
N GLY A 113 -14.99 -10.06 -12.23
CA GLY A 113 -16.36 -9.62 -12.55
C GLY A 113 -17.21 -9.20 -11.34
N GLN A 114 -16.63 -9.19 -10.13
CA GLN A 114 -17.30 -8.73 -8.92
C GLN A 114 -16.74 -7.39 -8.44
N VAL A 115 -17.63 -6.52 -7.95
CA VAL A 115 -17.25 -5.21 -7.39
C VAL A 115 -17.09 -5.32 -5.88
N TYR A 116 -15.89 -4.98 -5.41
CA TYR A 116 -15.54 -4.91 -4.00
C TYR A 116 -15.49 -3.47 -3.52
N ALA A 117 -15.91 -3.22 -2.29
CA ALA A 117 -15.78 -1.89 -1.68
C ALA A 117 -15.24 -1.97 -0.24
N LYS A 118 -14.12 -1.30 0.00
CA LYS A 118 -13.60 -1.04 1.33
C LYS A 118 -14.03 0.36 1.75
N LYS A 119 -14.69 0.49 2.89
CA LYS A 119 -15.15 1.79 3.38
C LYS A 119 -14.56 2.07 4.75
N VAL A 120 -14.12 3.30 4.92
CA VAL A 120 -13.53 3.78 6.14
C VAL A 120 -14.33 5.00 6.57
N ASP A 121 -15.07 4.82 7.66
CA ASP A 121 -15.71 5.95 8.35
C ASP A 121 -14.59 6.73 9.05
N TYR A 122 -14.59 8.05 8.88
CA TYR A 122 -13.62 8.90 9.54
C TYR A 122 -14.30 10.10 10.18
N TYR A 123 -13.70 10.54 11.28
CA TYR A 123 -14.01 11.81 11.88
C TYR A 123 -12.89 12.75 11.47
N ILE A 124 -13.23 13.89 10.85
CA ILE A 124 -12.26 14.98 10.70
C ILE A 124 -11.97 15.46 12.12
N SER A 125 -10.96 14.87 12.77
CA SER A 125 -10.73 15.08 14.20
C SER A 125 -10.07 16.42 14.49
N ARG A 126 -9.42 17.04 13.49
CA ARG A 126 -8.99 18.44 13.48
C ARG A 126 -8.38 18.77 12.12
N ARG A 127 -8.69 19.98 11.64
CA ARG A 127 -8.00 20.67 10.55
C ARG A 127 -6.89 21.54 11.15
N ASP A 128 -6.12 20.98 12.08
CA ASP A 128 -4.98 21.69 12.67
C ASP A 128 -3.82 21.51 11.68
N ASP A 129 -3.83 22.34 10.64
CA ASP A 129 -2.90 22.31 9.53
C ASP A 129 -1.45 22.28 10.02
N GLU A 130 -1.11 22.96 11.11
CA GLU A 130 0.27 22.98 11.63
C GLU A 130 0.69 21.68 12.34
N LEU A 131 -0.12 21.09 13.21
CA LEU A 131 0.29 19.89 13.98
C LEU A 131 0.19 18.61 13.14
N VAL A 132 -0.75 18.58 12.20
CA VAL A 132 -0.90 17.49 11.23
C VAL A 132 0.24 17.56 10.22
N GLN A 133 0.62 18.76 9.78
CA GLN A 133 1.74 18.96 8.87
C GLN A 133 3.09 18.78 9.55
N GLU A 134 3.33 19.29 10.76
CA GLU A 134 4.56 19.03 11.52
C GLU A 134 4.72 17.53 11.81
N LYS A 135 3.67 16.83 12.25
CA LYS A 135 3.73 15.37 12.42
C LYS A 135 3.84 14.63 11.10
N PHE A 136 3.27 15.15 10.02
CA PHE A 136 3.44 14.57 8.70
C PHE A 136 4.87 14.76 8.22
N GLU A 137 5.44 15.95 8.30
CA GLU A 137 6.80 16.31 7.95
C GLU A 137 7.83 15.58 8.84
N GLU A 138 7.62 15.45 10.15
CA GLU A 138 8.45 14.61 11.03
C GLU A 138 8.36 13.13 10.65
N ARG A 139 7.16 12.64 10.31
CA ARG A 139 6.95 11.23 9.92
C ARG A 139 7.45 10.94 8.52
N MET A 140 7.36 11.89 7.61
CA MET A 140 7.86 11.85 6.24
C MET A 140 9.36 12.15 6.16
N ALA A 141 9.92 12.91 7.10
CA ALA A 141 11.37 13.03 7.28
C ALA A 141 11.99 11.69 7.71
N GLY A 142 11.19 10.82 8.35
CA GLY A 142 11.51 9.40 8.57
C GLY A 142 11.15 8.47 7.41
N VAL A 143 10.28 8.90 6.49
CA VAL A 143 10.13 8.28 5.17
C VAL A 143 11.28 8.82 4.34
N THR A 144 12.50 8.33 4.58
CA THR A 144 13.53 8.45 3.55
C THR A 144 12.90 7.88 2.29
N GLU A 145 12.77 8.67 1.22
CA GLU A 145 12.58 8.14 -0.13
C GLU A 145 13.43 6.89 -0.18
N SER A 146 12.80 5.73 -0.24
CA SER A 146 13.53 4.49 -0.10
C SER A 146 14.28 4.35 -1.41
N THR A 147 15.50 4.87 -1.43
CA THR A 147 16.28 4.97 -2.66
C THR A 147 16.36 3.57 -3.26
N GLN A 148 16.02 3.45 -4.53
CA GLN A 148 16.12 2.19 -5.23
C GLN A 148 17.57 1.71 -5.15
N PHE A 149 17.79 0.52 -4.61
CA PHE A 149 19.12 -0.07 -4.54
C PHE A 149 19.10 -1.50 -5.07
N LYS A 150 20.25 -1.94 -5.58
CA LYS A 150 20.42 -3.27 -6.13
C LYS A 150 21.41 -4.09 -5.33
N ARG A 151 21.17 -5.39 -5.28
CA ARG A 151 22.09 -6.38 -4.76
C ARG A 151 22.26 -7.51 -5.76
N SER A 152 23.50 -7.92 -5.96
CA SER A 152 23.84 -9.00 -6.88
C SER A 152 24.45 -10.16 -6.12
N PHE A 153 24.10 -11.36 -6.53
CA PHE A 153 24.47 -12.64 -5.93
C PHE A 153 25.07 -13.51 -7.03
N THR A 154 26.09 -14.27 -6.66
CA THR A 154 26.85 -15.09 -7.62
C THR A 154 26.64 -16.58 -7.41
N GLN A 155 25.99 -16.94 -6.31
CA GLN A 155 25.65 -18.32 -6.00
C GLN A 155 24.18 -18.43 -5.60
N PHE A 156 23.60 -19.60 -5.86
CA PHE A 156 22.26 -19.94 -5.40
C PHE A 156 22.15 -21.43 -5.05
N SER A 157 21.21 -21.77 -4.18
CA SER A 157 20.80 -23.14 -3.90
C SER A 157 19.28 -23.23 -3.90
N LEU A 158 18.77 -24.39 -4.30
CA LEU A 158 17.33 -24.68 -4.39
C LEU A 158 16.95 -25.69 -3.30
N TYR A 159 15.81 -25.48 -2.65
CA TYR A 159 15.21 -26.44 -1.75
C TYR A 159 14.05 -27.14 -2.46
N GLU A 160 14.24 -28.42 -2.74
CA GLU A 160 13.28 -29.27 -3.45
C GLU A 160 13.14 -30.58 -2.68
N ASN A 161 11.92 -31.14 -2.62
CA ASN A 161 11.64 -32.43 -1.99
C ASN A 161 12.14 -32.54 -0.54
N GLY A 162 12.10 -31.45 0.22
CA GLY A 162 12.49 -31.42 1.63
C GLY A 162 14.00 -31.32 1.88
N GLN A 163 14.82 -31.07 0.87
CA GLN A 163 16.28 -30.99 1.01
C GLN A 163 16.89 -29.83 0.21
N TRP A 164 17.97 -29.24 0.74
CA TRP A 164 18.77 -28.26 0.01
C TRP A 164 19.68 -28.95 -1.00
N GLY A 165 19.68 -28.44 -2.22
CA GLY A 165 20.66 -28.79 -3.24
C GLY A 165 22.06 -28.25 -2.93
N LYS A 166 23.01 -28.61 -3.79
CA LYS A 166 24.35 -28.00 -3.77
C LYS A 166 24.26 -26.54 -4.25
N TRP A 167 25.13 -25.70 -3.71
CA TRP A 167 25.34 -24.35 -4.25
C TRP A 167 25.79 -24.43 -5.71
N GLN A 168 25.18 -23.60 -6.54
CA GLN A 168 25.46 -23.47 -7.97
C GLN A 168 25.88 -22.03 -8.25
N GLU A 169 26.77 -21.84 -9.21
CA GLU A 169 27.13 -20.51 -9.70
C GLU A 169 26.00 -19.96 -10.58
N GLY A 170 25.68 -18.68 -10.40
CA GLY A 170 24.63 -18.01 -11.14
C GLY A 170 24.46 -16.56 -10.72
N ASN A 171 24.43 -15.67 -11.72
CA ASN A 171 24.23 -14.24 -11.47
C ASN A 171 22.75 -13.93 -11.25
N ASN A 172 22.38 -13.65 -10.01
CA ASN A 172 21.06 -13.19 -9.65
C ASN A 172 21.14 -11.73 -9.19
N THR A 173 20.16 -10.89 -9.52
CA THR A 173 20.10 -9.50 -9.06
C THR A 173 18.74 -9.20 -8.49
N ILE A 174 18.71 -8.59 -7.31
CA ILE A 174 17.50 -8.07 -6.68
C ILE A 174 17.59 -6.55 -6.69
N VAL A 175 16.52 -5.89 -7.15
CA VAL A 175 16.32 -4.45 -7.04
C VAL A 175 15.25 -4.23 -5.99
N PHE A 176 15.65 -3.63 -4.88
CA PHE A 176 14.76 -3.22 -3.80
C PHE A 176 14.27 -1.81 -4.05
N ASN A 177 13.09 -1.53 -3.51
CA ASN A 177 12.38 -0.27 -3.66
C ASN A 177 12.17 0.12 -5.13
N TYR A 178 11.71 -0.85 -5.92
CA TYR A 178 11.61 -0.72 -7.37
C TYR A 178 10.64 0.41 -7.73
N LYS A 179 11.06 1.33 -8.60
CA LYS A 179 10.28 2.52 -8.98
C LYS A 179 9.81 3.36 -7.78
N ASN A 180 10.65 3.46 -6.74
CA ASN A 180 10.39 4.23 -5.51
C ASN A 180 9.17 3.73 -4.70
N THR A 181 8.71 2.49 -4.91
CA THR A 181 7.75 1.82 -4.03
C THR A 181 8.51 0.94 -3.02
N SER A 182 7.81 0.17 -2.18
CA SER A 182 8.43 -0.88 -1.34
C SER A 182 8.52 -2.25 -2.04
N ASP A 183 8.21 -2.29 -3.34
CA ASP A 183 8.20 -3.50 -4.15
C ASP A 183 9.61 -3.92 -4.58
N ILE A 184 9.71 -5.17 -5.02
CA ILE A 184 10.98 -5.81 -5.32
C ILE A 184 10.95 -6.34 -6.75
N PHE A 185 12.05 -6.19 -7.47
CA PHE A 185 12.22 -6.77 -8.80
C PHE A 185 13.41 -7.73 -8.80
N VAL A 186 13.21 -8.95 -9.27
CA VAL A 186 14.23 -10.01 -9.26
C VAL A 186 14.60 -10.39 -10.69
N TYR A 187 15.90 -10.48 -10.95
CA TYR A 187 16.50 -11.00 -12.18
C TYR A 187 17.23 -12.29 -11.83
N PHE A 188 16.66 -13.44 -12.19
CA PHE A 188 17.29 -14.73 -11.94
C PHE A 188 18.33 -15.07 -13.02
N ASN A 189 19.29 -15.92 -12.67
CA ASN A 189 20.37 -16.37 -13.56
C ASN A 189 19.88 -17.07 -14.83
N ASN A 190 18.70 -17.69 -14.80
CA ASN A 190 18.08 -18.35 -15.95
C ASN A 190 17.35 -17.37 -16.90
N GLY A 191 17.45 -16.06 -16.66
CA GLY A 191 16.80 -15.02 -17.45
C GLY A 191 15.35 -14.72 -17.04
N LYS A 192 14.77 -15.49 -16.09
CA LYS A 192 13.46 -15.18 -15.51
C LYS A 192 13.53 -13.85 -14.76
N LYS A 193 12.51 -13.03 -14.96
CA LYS A 193 12.28 -11.80 -14.20
C LYS A 193 11.01 -11.98 -13.39
N GLU A 194 10.98 -11.44 -12.18
CA GLU A 194 9.84 -11.56 -11.28
C GLU A 194 9.63 -10.23 -10.56
N PHE A 195 8.44 -9.66 -10.69
CA PHE A 195 8.02 -8.52 -9.89
C PHE A 195 7.28 -9.03 -8.66
N LEU A 196 7.62 -8.46 -7.50
CA LEU A 196 7.14 -8.89 -6.20
C LEU A 196 6.55 -7.70 -5.45
N GLN A 197 5.23 -7.69 -5.31
CA GLN A 197 4.50 -6.64 -4.60
C GLN A 197 4.60 -6.85 -3.09
N ASN A 198 5.07 -5.85 -2.35
CA ASN A 198 5.26 -5.97 -0.90
C ASN A 198 3.95 -5.76 -0.12
N MET A 199 3.58 -6.73 0.72
CA MET A 199 2.30 -6.71 1.42
C MET A 199 2.40 -6.29 2.90
N SER A 200 3.46 -6.70 3.61
CA SER A 200 3.52 -6.57 5.07
C SER A 200 4.54 -5.54 5.58
N GLY A 201 5.42 -5.01 4.73
CA GLY A 201 6.66 -4.39 5.23
C GLY A 201 7.61 -5.44 5.80
N PHE A 202 8.80 -5.02 6.23
CA PHE A 202 9.84 -5.90 6.76
C PHE A 202 9.83 -5.98 8.29
N GLU A 203 9.61 -7.18 8.84
CA GLU A 203 9.67 -7.48 10.27
C GLU A 203 11.03 -8.08 10.65
N LYS A 204 11.58 -7.75 11.81
CA LYS A 204 12.84 -8.32 12.31
C LYS A 204 12.59 -9.61 13.09
N ALA A 205 13.40 -10.63 12.85
CA ALA A 205 13.34 -11.91 13.54
C ALA A 205 14.72 -12.56 13.69
N LYS A 206 14.76 -13.73 14.35
CA LYS A 206 15.97 -14.54 14.52
C LYS A 206 15.68 -16.01 14.18
N THR A 207 16.67 -16.68 13.61
CA THR A 207 16.62 -18.12 13.39
C THR A 207 16.83 -18.87 14.70
N LYS A 208 16.59 -20.19 14.70
CA LYS A 208 16.80 -21.05 15.89
C LYS A 208 18.26 -21.07 16.36
N ASP A 209 19.19 -20.92 15.43
CA ASP A 209 20.64 -20.81 15.64
C ASP A 209 21.11 -19.37 15.93
N GLY A 210 20.19 -18.40 15.99
CA GLY A 210 20.45 -17.05 16.49
C GLY A 210 20.79 -15.99 15.42
N ASN A 211 20.80 -16.36 14.15
CA ASN A 211 21.05 -15.43 13.04
C ASN A 211 19.88 -14.47 12.87
N SER A 212 20.18 -13.17 12.83
CA SER A 212 19.20 -12.12 12.61
C SER A 212 18.82 -12.02 11.13
N TYR A 213 17.54 -11.75 10.87
CA TYR A 213 17.03 -11.48 9.54
C TYR A 213 15.82 -10.53 9.58
N GLN A 214 15.50 -9.98 8.43
CA GLN A 214 14.22 -9.32 8.15
C GLN A 214 13.36 -10.20 7.26
N ILE A 215 12.04 -10.19 7.44
CA ILE A 215 11.10 -10.97 6.63
C ILE A 215 9.93 -10.12 6.17
N ALA A 216 9.49 -10.31 4.92
CA ALA A 216 8.30 -9.70 4.37
C ALA A 216 7.48 -10.73 3.57
N THR A 217 6.16 -10.59 3.61
CA THR A 217 5.23 -11.27 2.71
C THR A 217 5.07 -10.45 1.44
N VAL A 218 5.21 -11.11 0.28
CA VAL A 218 5.08 -10.49 -1.04
C VAL A 218 4.18 -11.32 -1.95
N LEU A 219 3.63 -10.70 -3.01
CA LEU A 219 2.87 -11.37 -4.07
C LEU A 219 3.64 -11.34 -5.38
N ASP A 220 3.64 -12.46 -6.10
CA ASP A 220 4.15 -12.51 -7.48
C ASP A 220 3.14 -11.93 -8.50
N ASP A 221 3.55 -11.87 -9.77
CA ASP A 221 2.72 -11.39 -10.88
C ASP A 221 1.41 -12.19 -11.10
N ASN A 222 1.31 -13.40 -10.55
CA ASN A 222 0.11 -14.23 -10.62
C ASN A 222 -0.74 -14.14 -9.34
N GLY A 223 -0.35 -13.29 -8.38
CA GLY A 223 -1.01 -13.16 -7.08
C GLY A 223 -0.69 -14.29 -6.10
N ASN A 224 0.33 -15.11 -6.34
CA ASN A 224 0.76 -16.12 -5.39
C ASN A 224 1.57 -15.47 -4.26
N GLU A 225 1.29 -15.89 -3.03
CA GLU A 225 2.03 -15.44 -1.85
C GLU A 225 3.35 -16.21 -1.68
N LEU A 226 4.42 -15.45 -1.41
CA LEU A 226 5.69 -15.97 -0.92
C LEU A 226 6.28 -15.06 0.15
N GLN A 227 7.28 -15.56 0.86
CA GLN A 227 8.03 -14.79 1.85
C GLN A 227 9.47 -14.56 1.38
N ILE A 228 9.98 -13.36 1.63
CA ILE A 228 11.39 -13.01 1.45
C ILE A 228 12.04 -12.84 2.81
N GLN A 229 13.15 -13.54 3.05
CA GLN A 229 14.04 -13.31 4.19
C GLN A 229 15.34 -12.64 3.72
N LEU A 230 15.73 -11.56 4.38
CA LEU A 230 17.00 -10.84 4.19
C LEU A 230 17.85 -11.05 5.45
N PHE A 231 18.93 -11.80 5.34
CA PHE A 231 19.83 -12.08 6.46
C PHE A 231 20.84 -10.97 6.66
N ASP A 232 21.29 -10.75 7.90
CA ASP A 232 22.38 -9.80 8.20
C ASP A 232 23.72 -10.23 7.58
N SER A 233 23.92 -11.54 7.34
CA SER A 233 25.04 -12.09 6.54
C SER A 233 25.02 -11.57 5.10
N GLY A 234 23.84 -11.17 4.65
CA GLY A 234 23.58 -10.72 3.32
C GLY A 234 22.91 -11.73 2.41
N ASP A 235 22.71 -12.95 2.87
CA ASP A 235 21.95 -13.96 2.12
C ASP A 235 20.49 -13.52 1.94
N VAL A 236 19.88 -13.97 0.85
CA VAL A 236 18.45 -13.75 0.61
C VAL A 236 17.77 -15.08 0.35
N LYS A 237 16.61 -15.30 0.97
CA LYS A 237 15.82 -16.51 0.77
C LYS A 237 14.40 -16.19 0.34
N PHE A 238 13.97 -16.82 -0.75
CA PHE A 238 12.60 -16.83 -1.23
C PHE A 238 11.93 -18.12 -0.79
N MET A 239 10.74 -18.03 -0.19
CA MET A 239 10.00 -19.18 0.33
C MET A 239 8.60 -19.18 -0.27
N TYR A 240 8.39 -20.05 -1.26
CA TYR A 240 7.13 -20.17 -1.97
C TYR A 240 6.15 -21.06 -1.18
N SER A 241 4.86 -20.79 -1.29
CA SER A 241 3.79 -21.49 -0.58
C SER A 241 3.71 -23.00 -0.89
N ASN A 242 4.21 -23.44 -2.05
CA ASN A 242 4.30 -24.85 -2.43
C ASN A 242 5.48 -25.61 -1.77
N GLY A 243 6.24 -24.95 -0.89
CA GLY A 243 7.39 -25.53 -0.19
C GLY A 243 8.71 -25.45 -0.96
N PHE A 244 8.71 -24.93 -2.20
CA PHE A 244 9.93 -24.62 -2.93
C PHE A 244 10.62 -23.39 -2.31
N MET A 245 11.94 -23.44 -2.17
CA MET A 245 12.70 -22.28 -1.70
C MET A 245 13.95 -22.04 -2.55
N ILE A 246 14.35 -20.79 -2.66
CA ILE A 246 15.60 -20.38 -3.29
C ILE A 246 16.41 -19.61 -2.26
N GLN A 247 17.69 -19.92 -2.10
CA GLN A 247 18.62 -19.11 -1.32
C GLN A 247 19.72 -18.56 -2.23
N LEU A 248 20.01 -17.27 -2.10
CA LEU A 248 21.03 -16.54 -2.85
C LEU A 248 22.18 -16.12 -1.92
N HIS A 249 23.41 -16.17 -2.44
CA HIS A 249 24.66 -15.79 -1.77
C HIS A 249 25.52 -14.90 -2.68
#